data_AF-A0A167RHX5-F1
#
_entry.id   AF-A0A167RHX5-F1
#
_cell.length_a   1.000
_cell.length_b   1.000
_cell.length_c   1.000
_cell.angle_alpha   90.00
_cell.angle_beta   90.00
_cell.angle_gamma   90.00
#
_symmetry.space_group_name_H-M   'P 1'
#
loop_
_entity.id
_entity.type
_entity.pdbx_description
1 polymer ?
#
loop_
_entity_poly.entity_id
_entity_poly.type
_entity_poly.pdbx_seq_one_letter_code
_entity_poly.pdbx_strand_id
1 'polypeptide(L)'
;MDRISVGQRALSIADVLLTIVDHIGPEDDIEFPPRQQNTPSQQSTLLQLGRTCRAAWQVLKPRLWWTLRAEAIYFNLPDDVQRLASGEFSFSAEAIQYSVSQRPLSDAEIEPLKRYCFYTRVLYLRQPNLLTPDDVSAIRYFRFALAVLPQLHAKIPALHNIPRIVISNEDSTSAALLEAVLGPFLGPELQSISLGLGTLEEIPTALLRAIGERCSGLLHIHLDCTHIQDWGAISSILCDTVWKCCVTLKTVQVHFMDHGPEVWKAISALPDLEEVAFTARRSISAIHSVPPDGMPVFPKLRVLMARQYQEEFEYELEEETIDTSAFVRATFSPLLAKLEFTCTSGQKLCDMVAIVIDRWSATMRELDISTVWEQNEITPLSFTALVLQLHLLPHLTGLGIHGIYPFTLHDADVDRLTEAWASLTRLQFSAAAENWDFWTTPLTRRSIYTLAQAYPNLHSLAISIDHTRPYFEPLSLGQEAPTCPRLILWDSVNSRLNDVRGTLAFMLRYFPNIRIFYGSSSTKERDLISDLLGTSTPDRYKLQPAYVSPYEWSEMHFPERNWEHKYDGTPSSLDEDWE
;
A
#
# COMPACT_ATOMS: atom_id res chain seq x y z
N MET A 1 9.71 41.11 27.53
CA MET A 1 9.25 39.70 27.55
C MET A 1 9.09 39.29 26.11
N ASP A 2 10.19 38.78 25.54
CA ASP A 2 10.27 38.46 24.13
C ASP A 2 9.46 37.20 23.83
N ARG A 3 8.62 37.31 22.78
CA ARG A 3 7.81 36.21 22.26
C ARG A 3 8.76 35.21 21.60
N ILE A 4 9.03 34.11 22.28
CA ILE A 4 9.62 32.91 21.68
C ILE A 4 8.63 32.45 20.60
N SER A 5 9.05 32.52 19.34
CA SER A 5 8.25 32.12 18.20
C SER A 5 7.98 30.61 18.26
N VAL A 6 6.78 30.23 17.83
CA VAL A 6 6.26 28.85 17.81
C VAL A 6 7.03 27.94 16.82
N GLY A 7 8.10 28.42 16.18
CA GLY A 7 8.98 27.67 15.27
C GLY A 7 9.99 26.73 15.93
N GLN A 8 10.06 26.65 17.26
CA GLN A 8 10.94 25.69 17.98
C GLN A 8 10.29 24.33 18.28
N ARG A 9 9.07 24.06 17.79
CA ARG A 9 8.38 22.77 18.00
C ARG A 9 8.68 21.76 16.90
N ALA A 10 9.95 21.36 16.85
CA ALA A 10 10.36 19.99 16.60
C ALA A 10 11.82 19.84 17.01
N LEU A 11 12.13 20.05 18.30
CA LEU A 11 13.22 19.29 18.88
C LEU A 11 12.75 17.83 18.81
N SER A 12 13.10 17.13 17.75
CA SER A 12 12.93 15.69 17.70
C SER A 12 13.66 15.10 18.92
N ILE A 13 13.24 13.96 19.45
CA ILE A 13 13.99 13.26 20.49
C ILE A 13 15.49 13.16 20.11
N ALA A 14 15.76 13.09 18.80
CA ALA A 14 17.09 13.17 18.21
C ALA A 14 17.84 14.50 18.49
N ASP A 15 17.23 15.68 18.36
CA ASP A 15 17.89 16.96 18.63
C ASP A 15 18.12 17.19 20.13
N VAL A 16 17.20 16.70 20.98
CA VAL A 16 17.39 16.68 22.44
C VAL A 16 18.55 15.76 22.81
N LEU A 17 18.60 14.55 22.23
CA LEU A 17 19.70 13.60 22.47
C LEU A 17 21.04 14.12 21.90
N LEU A 18 21.04 14.77 20.73
CA LEU A 18 22.22 15.42 20.14
C LEU A 18 22.72 16.55 21.03
N THR A 19 21.83 17.43 21.51
CA THR A 19 22.18 18.52 22.42
C THR A 19 22.77 17.97 23.73
N ILE A 20 22.19 16.89 24.28
CA ILE A 20 22.71 16.20 25.46
C ILE A 20 24.09 15.58 25.17
N VAL A 21 24.28 14.91 24.03
CA VAL A 21 25.55 14.27 23.67
C VAL A 21 26.65 15.29 23.37
N ASP A 22 26.31 16.41 22.73
CA ASP A 22 27.23 17.51 22.39
C ASP A 22 27.61 18.32 23.64
N HIS A 23 26.69 18.53 24.59
CA HIS A 23 26.99 19.16 25.89
C HIS A 23 27.82 18.27 26.82
N ILE A 24 27.86 16.96 26.58
CA ILE A 24 28.67 16.02 27.37
C ILE A 24 30.10 15.91 26.83
N GLY A 25 30.43 16.51 25.67
CA GLY A 25 31.81 16.73 25.19
C GLY A 25 32.70 15.47 24.96
N PRO A 26 33.81 15.58 24.21
CA PRO A 26 34.93 14.65 24.32
C PRO A 26 35.61 14.79 25.69
N GLU A 27 36.32 13.74 26.14
CA GLU A 27 36.80 13.54 27.51
C GLU A 27 37.75 14.63 28.07
N ASP A 28 38.13 15.64 27.27
CA ASP A 28 39.26 16.51 27.57
C ASP A 28 38.92 17.95 28.01
N ASP A 29 37.68 18.46 27.84
CA ASP A 29 37.38 19.90 28.03
C ASP A 29 36.19 20.25 28.94
N ILE A 30 35.64 19.31 29.72
CA ILE A 30 34.58 19.67 30.68
C ILE A 30 35.20 20.23 31.96
N GLU A 31 35.63 21.50 31.91
CA GLU A 31 35.88 22.29 33.11
C GLU A 31 34.54 22.58 33.80
N PHE A 32 34.16 21.72 34.75
CA PHE A 32 33.02 22.00 35.62
C PHE A 32 33.35 23.25 36.46
N PRO A 33 32.46 24.26 36.50
CA PRO A 33 32.70 25.45 37.31
C PRO A 33 32.90 25.05 38.79
N PRO A 34 33.94 25.55 39.47
CA PRO A 34 34.45 24.98 40.73
C PRO A 34 33.58 25.27 41.97
N ARG A 35 32.25 25.44 41.84
CA ARG A 35 31.41 25.93 42.95
C ARG A 35 30.07 25.23 43.21
N GLN A 36 29.80 24.06 42.64
CA GLN A 36 28.72 23.21 43.14
C GLN A 36 29.24 21.81 43.43
N GLN A 37 29.17 21.42 44.70
CA GLN A 37 29.52 20.10 45.23
C GLN A 37 28.54 19.05 44.67
N ASN A 38 28.68 18.69 43.41
CA ASN A 38 28.13 17.42 42.93
C ASN A 38 28.94 16.32 43.61
N THR A 39 28.25 15.43 44.32
CA THR A 39 28.90 14.27 44.94
C THR A 39 29.59 13.42 43.85
N PRO A 40 30.75 12.78 44.13
CA PRO A 40 31.49 11.98 43.14
C PRO A 40 30.63 10.92 42.43
N SER A 41 29.58 10.42 43.11
CA SER A 41 28.60 9.48 42.55
C SER A 41 27.68 10.11 41.49
N GLN A 42 27.31 11.38 41.62
CA GLN A 42 26.47 12.09 40.65
C GLN A 42 27.24 12.39 39.36
N GLN A 43 28.52 12.76 39.47
CA GLN A 43 29.39 12.94 38.29
C GLN A 43 29.61 11.63 37.54
N SER A 44 29.86 10.53 38.25
CA SER A 44 29.97 9.19 37.66
C SER A 44 28.68 8.75 36.95
N THR A 45 27.51 9.02 37.56
CA THR A 45 26.20 8.68 36.98
C THR A 45 25.93 9.48 35.71
N LEU A 46 26.21 10.79 35.70
CA LEU A 46 26.03 11.64 34.51
C LEU A 46 26.97 11.24 33.36
N LEU A 47 28.23 10.89 33.69
CA LEU A 47 29.18 10.38 32.70
C LEU A 47 28.70 9.05 32.10
N GLN A 48 28.22 8.13 32.94
CA GLN A 48 27.71 6.85 32.49
C GLN A 48 26.45 7.01 31.63
N LEU A 49 25.52 7.88 32.03
CA LEU A 49 24.35 8.25 31.23
C LEU A 49 24.77 8.82 29.87
N GLY A 50 25.71 9.76 29.84
CA GLY A 50 26.25 10.33 28.61
C GLY A 50 26.84 9.29 27.65
N ARG A 51 27.63 8.35 28.19
CA ARG A 51 28.19 7.22 27.42
C ARG A 51 27.09 6.31 26.89
N THR A 52 26.08 5.98 27.69
CA THR A 52 24.93 5.17 27.27
C THR A 52 24.12 5.87 26.19
N CYS A 53 23.82 7.17 26.35
CA CYS A 53 23.13 7.98 25.35
C CYS A 53 23.93 8.06 24.05
N ARG A 54 25.26 8.26 24.12
CA ARG A 54 26.13 8.27 22.93
C ARG A 54 26.13 6.91 22.22
N ALA A 55 26.25 5.81 22.96
CA ALA A 55 26.22 4.46 22.40
C ALA A 55 24.87 4.15 21.74
N ALA A 56 23.76 4.47 22.41
CA ALA A 56 22.42 4.34 21.84
C ALA A 56 22.25 5.21 20.60
N TRP A 57 22.77 6.44 20.62
CA TRP A 57 22.71 7.37 19.49
C TRP A 57 23.49 6.87 18.28
N GLN A 58 24.68 6.30 18.46
CA GLN A 58 25.44 5.71 17.34
C GLN A 58 24.69 4.55 16.67
N VAL A 59 23.82 3.83 17.40
CA VAL A 59 22.97 2.77 16.85
C VAL A 59 21.69 3.35 16.21
N LEU A 60 21.08 4.36 16.81
CA LEU A 60 19.82 4.95 16.36
C LEU A 60 20.00 5.91 15.17
N LYS A 61 21.05 6.73 15.17
CA LYS A 61 21.31 7.76 14.16
C LYS A 61 21.29 7.19 12.73
N PRO A 62 21.99 6.08 12.40
CA PRO A 62 21.92 5.51 11.06
C PRO A 62 20.50 5.06 10.65
N ARG A 63 19.69 4.61 11.61
CA ARG A 63 18.32 4.14 11.36
C ARG A 63 17.34 5.29 11.17
N LEU A 64 17.51 6.37 11.94
CA LEU A 64 16.68 7.58 11.82
C LEU A 64 16.89 8.27 10.47
N TRP A 65 18.14 8.32 10.00
CA TRP A 65 18.52 9.00 8.76
C TRP A 65 18.69 8.05 7.57
N TRP A 66 18.19 6.82 7.67
CA TRP A 66 18.19 5.85 6.57
C TRP A 66 17.39 6.36 5.36
N THR A 67 16.36 7.18 5.63
CA THR A 67 15.47 7.74 4.62
C THR A 67 15.55 9.25 4.63
N LEU A 68 15.92 9.84 3.49
CA LEU A 68 15.87 11.28 3.26
C LEU A 68 14.46 11.65 2.78
N ARG A 69 13.77 12.51 3.53
CA ARG A 69 12.40 12.95 3.26
C ARG A 69 12.34 14.45 2.91
N ALA A 70 11.22 14.87 2.29
CA ALA A 70 11.01 16.26 1.90
C ALA A 70 11.09 17.22 3.10
N GLU A 71 10.53 16.82 4.24
CA GLU A 71 10.54 17.57 5.49
C GLU A 71 11.97 17.74 6.02
N ALA A 72 12.77 16.68 5.97
CA ALA A 72 14.16 16.74 6.40
C ALA A 72 14.99 17.70 5.54
N ILE A 73 14.72 17.75 4.23
CA ILE A 73 15.33 18.72 3.32
C ILE A 73 14.86 20.14 3.67
N TYR A 74 13.54 20.34 3.82
CA TYR A 74 12.94 21.63 4.11
C TYR A 74 13.43 22.25 5.44
N PHE A 75 13.36 21.51 6.54
CA PHE A 75 13.68 22.02 7.88
C PHE A 75 15.16 22.31 8.13
N ASN A 76 16.06 21.75 7.31
CA ASN A 76 17.51 21.95 7.46
C ASN A 76 18.06 23.05 6.53
N LEU A 77 17.21 23.71 5.75
CA LEU A 77 17.60 24.80 4.86
C LEU A 77 17.23 26.17 5.46
N PRO A 78 17.84 27.26 4.98
CA PRO A 78 17.80 28.58 5.64
C PRO A 78 16.41 29.22 5.74
N ASP A 79 16.23 30.07 6.74
CA ASP A 79 14.96 30.76 7.02
C ASP A 79 14.39 31.51 5.82
N ASP A 80 15.21 32.17 5.00
CA ASP A 80 14.73 32.93 3.84
C ASP A 80 14.18 32.01 2.73
N VAL A 81 14.75 30.81 2.60
CA VAL A 81 14.23 29.73 1.76
C VAL A 81 12.95 29.14 2.34
N GLN A 82 12.90 28.95 3.66
CA GLN A 82 11.71 28.46 4.34
C GLN A 82 10.53 29.43 4.23
N ARG A 83 10.79 30.75 4.29
CA ARG A 83 9.79 31.83 4.11
C ARG A 83 9.20 31.88 2.70
N LEU A 84 9.97 31.50 1.68
CA LEU A 84 9.44 31.36 0.32
C LEU A 84 8.45 30.19 0.23
N ALA A 85 8.70 29.08 0.93
CA ALA A 85 7.83 27.91 0.92
C ALA A 85 6.67 27.97 1.95
N SER A 86 6.75 28.78 3.00
CA SER A 86 5.65 28.97 3.97
C SER A 86 4.48 29.79 3.40
N GLY A 87 4.66 30.46 2.26
CA GLY A 87 3.63 31.32 1.65
C GLY A 87 3.47 32.67 2.31
N GLU A 88 4.48 33.12 3.07
CA GLU A 88 4.56 34.50 3.57
C GLU A 88 4.52 35.52 2.40
N PHE A 89 4.79 35.04 1.18
CA PHE A 89 4.60 35.75 -0.08
C PHE A 89 3.58 35.01 -0.97
N SER A 90 2.67 35.75 -1.60
CA SER A 90 1.64 35.24 -2.50
C SER A 90 2.19 34.85 -3.88
N PHE A 91 3.12 33.91 -3.92
CA PHE A 91 3.64 33.34 -5.17
C PHE A 91 2.93 32.01 -5.49
N SER A 92 2.78 31.72 -6.79
CA SER A 92 2.41 30.38 -7.21
C SER A 92 3.51 29.38 -6.81
N ALA A 93 3.15 28.13 -6.55
CA ALA A 93 4.12 27.11 -6.18
C ALA A 93 5.13 26.81 -7.30
N GLU A 94 4.76 27.07 -8.57
CA GLU A 94 5.69 27.02 -9.72
C GLU A 94 6.73 28.14 -9.68
N ALA A 95 6.32 29.37 -9.34
CA ALA A 95 7.26 30.48 -9.20
C ALA A 95 8.25 30.22 -8.05
N ILE A 96 7.77 29.65 -6.93
CA ILE A 96 8.64 29.22 -5.81
C ILE A 96 9.66 28.19 -6.31
N GLN A 97 9.21 27.14 -6.99
CA GLN A 97 10.08 26.09 -7.52
C GLN A 97 11.12 26.64 -8.50
N TYR A 98 10.71 27.51 -9.43
CA TYR A 98 11.63 28.17 -10.35
C TYR A 98 12.66 29.01 -9.61
N SER A 99 12.24 29.92 -8.72
CA SER A 99 13.15 30.77 -7.94
C SER A 99 14.13 29.96 -7.08
N VAL A 100 13.68 28.85 -6.50
CA VAL A 100 14.51 27.97 -5.67
C VAL A 100 15.54 27.21 -6.51
N SER A 101 15.12 26.64 -7.66
CA SER A 101 16.04 25.94 -8.56
C SER A 101 17.16 26.83 -9.09
N GLN A 102 16.88 28.13 -9.28
CA GLN A 102 17.86 29.12 -9.74
C GLN A 102 18.78 29.64 -8.62
N ARG A 103 18.39 29.49 -7.35
CA ARG A 103 19.23 29.91 -6.22
C ARG A 103 20.26 28.81 -5.91
N PRO A 104 21.57 29.07 -6.05
CA PRO A 104 22.59 28.14 -5.62
C PRO A 104 22.62 28.08 -4.09
N LEU A 105 22.48 26.88 -3.53
CA LEU A 105 22.68 26.63 -2.11
C LEU A 105 24.17 26.81 -1.76
N SER A 106 24.49 27.59 -0.73
CA SER A 106 25.86 27.74 -0.24
C SER A 106 26.30 26.54 0.59
N ASP A 107 27.62 26.37 0.78
CA ASP A 107 28.14 25.21 1.52
C ASP A 107 27.74 25.24 3.00
N ALA A 108 27.56 26.43 3.58
CA ALA A 108 27.07 26.59 4.95
C ALA A 108 25.63 26.12 5.12
N GLU A 109 24.79 26.31 4.11
CA GLU A 109 23.37 25.92 4.11
C GLU A 109 23.21 24.39 3.98
N ILE A 110 24.18 23.72 3.35
CA ILE A 110 24.17 22.27 3.10
C ILE A 110 24.86 21.48 4.21
N GLU A 111 25.75 22.12 4.97
CA GLU A 111 26.53 21.45 6.01
C GLU A 111 25.69 20.67 7.03
N PRO A 112 24.51 21.17 7.49
CA PRO A 112 23.62 20.37 8.34
C PRO A 112 23.19 19.07 7.66
N LEU A 113 22.81 19.13 6.38
CA LEU A 113 22.34 17.97 5.62
C LEU A 113 23.44 16.93 5.37
N LYS A 114 24.71 17.34 5.17
CA LYS A 114 25.81 16.39 4.94
C LYS A 114 25.94 15.36 6.06
N ARG A 115 25.70 15.77 7.32
CA ARG A 115 25.77 14.89 8.50
C ARG A 115 24.71 13.79 8.50
N TYR A 116 23.57 14.03 7.85
CA TYR A 116 22.44 13.11 7.78
C TYR A 116 22.53 12.24 6.53
N CYS A 117 22.87 12.85 5.39
CA CYS A 117 22.92 12.19 4.10
C CYS A 117 23.92 11.02 4.02
N PHE A 118 24.94 11.00 4.89
CA PHE A 118 25.89 9.88 4.99
C PHE A 118 25.20 8.51 5.22
N TYR A 119 24.11 8.49 5.98
CA TYR A 119 23.37 7.27 6.30
C TYR A 119 22.21 7.01 5.34
N THR A 120 21.89 7.96 4.45
CA THR A 120 20.78 7.83 3.52
C THR A 120 20.99 6.64 2.59
N ARG A 121 19.96 5.80 2.51
CA ARG A 121 19.84 4.70 1.55
C ARG A 121 18.55 4.74 0.76
N VAL A 122 17.59 5.55 1.21
CA VAL A 122 16.31 5.74 0.53
C VAL A 122 16.07 7.23 0.36
N LEU A 123 15.83 7.67 -0.87
CA LEU A 123 15.21 8.97 -1.14
C LEU A 123 13.70 8.74 -1.18
N TYR A 124 12.95 9.34 -0.26
CA TYR A 124 11.50 9.19 -0.17
C TYR A 124 10.82 10.55 -0.19
N LEU A 125 10.20 10.90 -1.30
CA LEU A 125 9.46 12.14 -1.46
C LEU A 125 8.02 11.80 -1.77
N ARG A 126 7.12 12.22 -0.89
CA ARG A 126 5.69 12.01 -1.08
C ARG A 126 5.01 13.35 -1.07
N GLN A 127 4.24 13.61 -2.12
CA GLN A 127 3.24 14.64 -2.10
C GLN A 127 2.10 14.15 -1.19
N PRO A 128 1.67 14.94 -0.20
CA PRO A 128 0.48 14.62 0.58
C PRO A 128 -0.77 14.94 -0.23
N ASN A 129 -1.79 14.09 -0.08
CA ASN A 129 -3.14 14.33 -0.60
C ASN A 129 -3.71 15.64 -0.04
N LEU A 130 -4.31 16.46 -0.92
CA LEU A 130 -5.00 17.70 -0.58
C LEU A 130 -6.29 17.41 0.19
N LEU A 131 -6.22 17.27 1.52
CA LEU A 131 -7.42 17.03 2.34
C LEU A 131 -7.65 18.10 3.41
N THR A 132 -6.65 18.95 3.69
CA THR A 132 -6.70 20.00 4.70
C THR A 132 -5.86 21.24 4.29
N PRO A 133 -6.14 22.44 4.84
CA PRO A 133 -5.32 23.64 4.61
C PRO A 133 -3.83 23.47 5.00
N ASP A 134 -3.53 22.60 5.96
CA ASP A 134 -2.15 22.25 6.34
C ASP A 134 -1.42 21.50 5.21
N ASP A 135 -2.14 20.82 4.31
CA ASP A 135 -1.56 20.08 3.17
C ASP A 135 -1.00 21.00 2.08
N VAL A 136 -1.45 22.26 1.99
CA VAL A 136 -0.89 23.24 1.04
C VAL A 136 0.59 23.50 1.35
N SER A 137 0.95 23.59 2.63
CA SER A 137 2.35 23.75 3.05
C SER A 137 3.18 22.53 2.71
N ALA A 138 2.61 21.34 2.85
CA ALA A 138 3.33 20.09 2.63
C ALA A 138 3.55 19.78 1.12
N ILE A 139 2.65 20.21 0.23
CA ILE A 139 2.90 20.22 -1.23
C ILE A 139 4.05 21.15 -1.59
N ARG A 140 4.11 22.32 -0.94
CA ARG A 140 5.23 23.25 -1.15
C ARG A 140 6.54 22.63 -0.68
N TYR A 141 6.56 21.91 0.44
CA TYR A 141 7.75 21.18 0.89
C TYR A 141 8.19 20.12 -0.12
N PHE A 142 7.24 19.37 -0.69
CA PHE A 142 7.52 18.39 -1.74
C PHE A 142 8.14 19.02 -2.98
N ARG A 143 7.47 20.03 -3.59
CA ARG A 143 7.98 20.73 -4.78
C ARG A 143 9.32 21.41 -4.54
N PHE A 144 9.47 21.99 -3.35
CA PHE A 144 10.71 22.58 -2.91
C PHE A 144 11.84 21.55 -2.84
N ALA A 145 11.60 20.41 -2.17
CA ALA A 145 12.59 19.34 -2.05
C ALA A 145 13.01 18.83 -3.42
N LEU A 146 12.06 18.65 -4.35
CA LEU A 146 12.37 18.30 -5.74
C LEU A 146 13.28 19.33 -6.42
N ALA A 147 13.02 20.63 -6.24
CA ALA A 147 13.78 21.70 -6.87
C ALA A 147 15.26 21.73 -6.45
N VAL A 148 15.56 21.43 -5.18
CA VAL A 148 16.93 21.51 -4.64
C VAL A 148 17.73 20.20 -4.77
N LEU A 149 17.07 19.08 -5.03
CA LEU A 149 17.70 17.75 -5.13
C LEU A 149 18.92 17.68 -6.05
N PRO A 150 18.91 18.24 -7.27
CA PRO A 150 20.09 18.23 -8.13
C PRO A 150 21.30 18.94 -7.51
N GLN A 151 21.07 20.04 -6.79
CA GLN A 151 22.13 20.78 -6.10
C GLN A 151 22.65 19.99 -4.89
N LEU A 152 21.74 19.35 -4.12
CA LEU A 152 22.11 18.48 -3.02
C LEU A 152 22.94 17.29 -3.51
N HIS A 153 22.52 16.65 -4.60
CA HIS A 153 23.29 15.58 -5.24
C HIS A 153 24.70 16.06 -5.60
N ALA A 154 24.82 17.17 -6.33
CA ALA A 154 26.12 17.71 -6.76
C ALA A 154 27.07 18.06 -5.61
N LYS A 155 26.53 18.44 -4.45
CA LYS A 155 27.33 18.92 -3.30
C LYS A 155 27.50 17.91 -2.17
N ILE A 156 26.73 16.82 -2.16
CA ILE A 156 26.77 15.80 -1.12
C ILE A 156 27.09 14.44 -1.75
N PRO A 157 28.37 14.01 -1.76
CA PRO A 157 28.80 12.76 -2.40
C PRO A 157 28.08 11.51 -1.88
N ALA A 158 27.60 11.53 -0.63
CA ALA A 158 26.83 10.42 -0.06
C ALA A 158 25.51 10.14 -0.80
N LEU A 159 24.97 11.13 -1.54
CA LEU A 159 23.74 10.98 -2.31
C LEU A 159 23.96 10.35 -3.70
N HIS A 160 25.20 10.18 -4.16
CA HIS A 160 25.49 9.64 -5.49
C HIS A 160 25.14 8.16 -5.64
N ASN A 161 25.08 7.42 -4.53
CA ASN A 161 24.92 5.96 -4.51
C ASN A 161 23.67 5.55 -3.73
N ILE A 162 22.57 6.28 -3.88
CA ILE A 162 21.30 5.93 -3.23
C ILE A 162 20.71 4.70 -3.94
N PRO A 163 20.59 3.54 -3.28
CA PRO A 163 20.09 2.32 -3.92
C PRO A 163 18.58 2.31 -4.13
N ARG A 164 17.82 3.20 -3.47
CA ARG A 164 16.36 3.22 -3.55
C ARG A 164 15.77 4.63 -3.64
N ILE A 165 14.90 4.83 -4.61
CA ILE A 165 14.17 6.08 -4.82
C ILE A 165 12.67 5.78 -4.79
N VAL A 166 11.93 6.59 -4.04
CA VAL A 166 10.46 6.58 -4.01
C VAL A 166 9.99 8.02 -4.15
N ILE A 167 9.29 8.30 -5.24
CA ILE A 167 8.61 9.57 -5.47
C ILE A 167 7.14 9.26 -5.68
N SER A 168 6.27 9.84 -4.86
CA SER A 168 4.82 9.81 -5.02
C SER A 168 4.39 11.22 -5.38
N ASN A 169 4.21 11.48 -6.68
CA ASN A 169 3.70 12.73 -7.22
C ASN A 169 2.21 12.53 -7.54
N GLU A 170 1.37 13.17 -6.74
CA GLU A 170 -0.09 13.00 -6.83
C GLU A 170 -0.73 14.10 -7.67
N ASP A 171 -0.22 15.34 -7.79
CA ASP A 171 -0.90 16.38 -8.61
C ASP A 171 0.01 17.49 -9.21
N SER A 172 1.34 17.42 -9.05
CA SER A 172 2.04 18.70 -8.85
C SER A 172 3.31 18.95 -9.66
N THR A 173 3.79 18.03 -10.48
CA THR A 173 5.03 18.22 -11.24
C THR A 173 4.93 17.77 -12.69
N SER A 174 5.66 18.42 -13.59
CA SER A 174 5.77 18.03 -15.00
C SER A 174 6.77 16.89 -15.20
N ALA A 175 6.60 16.14 -16.29
CA ALA A 175 7.50 15.07 -16.70
C ALA A 175 8.97 15.54 -16.86
N ALA A 176 9.17 16.68 -17.52
CA ALA A 176 10.50 17.26 -17.76
C ALA A 176 11.21 17.64 -16.45
N LEU A 177 10.46 18.11 -15.45
CA LEU A 177 11.01 18.43 -14.14
C LEU A 177 11.45 17.16 -13.41
N LEU A 178 10.62 16.11 -13.40
CA LEU A 178 10.99 14.83 -12.78
C LEU A 178 12.26 14.25 -13.42
N GLU A 179 12.37 14.35 -14.74
CA GLU A 179 13.58 13.95 -15.47
C GLU A 179 14.81 14.75 -15.01
N ALA A 180 14.73 16.08 -15.00
CA ALA A 180 15.84 16.94 -14.59
C ALA A 180 16.27 16.69 -13.14
N VAL A 181 15.31 16.40 -12.27
CA VAL A 181 15.52 16.17 -10.84
C VAL A 181 16.12 14.79 -10.57
N LEU A 182 15.60 13.74 -11.21
CA LEU A 182 16.03 12.37 -10.99
C LEU A 182 17.27 11.99 -11.80
N GLY A 183 17.50 12.64 -12.94
CA GLY A 183 18.60 12.36 -13.85
C GLY A 183 19.96 12.18 -13.17
N PRO A 184 20.37 13.01 -12.19
CA PRO A 184 21.62 12.82 -11.46
C PRO A 184 21.70 11.53 -10.65
N PHE A 185 20.58 11.05 -10.12
CA PHE A 185 20.50 9.86 -9.24
C PHE A 185 20.40 8.54 -10.01
N LEU A 186 20.18 8.58 -11.34
CA LEU A 186 20.11 7.38 -12.16
C LEU A 186 21.51 6.83 -12.43
N GLY A 187 21.72 5.56 -12.10
CA GLY A 187 23.01 4.89 -12.28
C GLY A 187 22.93 3.40 -11.96
N PRO A 188 24.03 2.66 -12.19
CA PRO A 188 24.04 1.20 -12.04
C PRO A 188 23.83 0.73 -10.58
N GLU A 189 24.09 1.60 -9.60
CA GLU A 189 23.90 1.32 -8.18
C GLU A 189 22.43 1.41 -7.73
N LEU A 190 21.55 1.97 -8.56
CA LEU A 190 20.12 2.08 -8.25
C LEU A 190 19.45 0.70 -8.35
N GLN A 191 19.00 0.17 -7.22
CA GLN A 191 18.39 -1.15 -7.11
C GLN A 191 16.85 -1.10 -7.13
N SER A 192 16.25 0.01 -6.69
CA SER A 192 14.80 0.13 -6.60
C SER A 192 14.32 1.53 -6.93
N ILE A 193 13.31 1.62 -7.79
CA ILE A 193 12.63 2.88 -8.11
C ILE A 193 11.11 2.71 -8.03
N SER A 194 10.45 3.66 -7.37
CA SER A 194 9.00 3.75 -7.27
C SER A 194 8.57 5.15 -7.67
N LEU A 195 7.74 5.29 -8.70
CA LEU A 195 7.29 6.57 -9.24
C LEU A 195 5.76 6.61 -9.31
N GLY A 196 5.16 7.56 -8.59
CA GLY A 196 3.81 8.04 -8.84
C GLY A 196 3.85 8.99 -10.03
N LEU A 197 3.32 8.54 -11.16
CA LEU A 197 3.23 9.27 -12.43
C LEU A 197 1.77 9.65 -12.76
N GLY A 198 0.83 9.28 -11.88
CA GLY A 198 -0.61 9.29 -12.12
C GLY A 198 -1.10 10.58 -12.77
N THR A 199 -0.72 11.75 -12.29
CA THR A 199 -1.26 13.05 -12.76
C THR A 199 -0.37 13.81 -13.74
N LEU A 200 0.59 13.13 -14.36
CA LEU A 200 1.36 13.77 -15.42
C LEU A 200 0.49 13.96 -16.67
N GLU A 201 0.36 15.21 -17.12
CA GLU A 201 -0.27 15.53 -18.42
C GLU A 201 0.49 14.92 -19.61
N GLU A 202 1.81 14.77 -19.45
CA GLU A 202 2.73 14.27 -20.48
C GLU A 202 3.42 12.99 -20.03
N ILE A 203 3.67 12.07 -20.97
CA ILE A 203 4.43 10.85 -20.70
C ILE A 203 5.90 11.19 -20.44
N PRO A 204 6.51 10.73 -19.33
CA PRO A 204 7.91 11.00 -18.99
C PRO A 204 8.90 10.15 -19.79
N THR A 205 8.82 10.25 -21.12
CA THR A 205 9.56 9.41 -22.09
C THR A 205 11.06 9.43 -21.85
N ALA A 206 11.65 10.61 -21.68
CA ALA A 206 13.09 10.76 -21.52
C ALA A 206 13.57 10.24 -20.16
N LEU A 207 12.77 10.39 -19.08
CA LEU A 207 13.04 9.76 -17.80
C LEU A 207 13.02 8.24 -17.89
N LEU A 208 11.97 7.65 -18.50
CA LEU A 208 11.86 6.19 -18.67
C LEU A 208 13.02 5.63 -19.50
N ARG A 209 13.41 6.33 -20.57
CA ARG A 209 14.59 5.99 -21.37
C ARG A 209 15.87 6.04 -20.54
N ALA A 210 16.07 7.11 -19.77
CA ALA A 210 17.24 7.25 -18.91
C ALA A 210 17.31 6.16 -17.83
N ILE A 211 16.16 5.71 -17.29
CA ILE A 211 16.10 4.57 -16.37
C ILE A 211 16.61 3.31 -17.07
N GLY A 212 16.05 2.97 -18.24
CA GLY A 212 16.47 1.80 -19.00
C GLY A 212 17.96 1.83 -19.38
N GLU A 213 18.46 2.98 -19.82
CA GLU A 213 19.84 3.11 -20.30
C GLU A 213 20.88 3.13 -19.18
N ARG A 214 20.54 3.65 -17.99
CA ARG A 214 21.53 3.94 -16.93
C ARG A 214 21.42 3.04 -15.70
N CYS A 215 20.30 2.34 -15.51
CA CYS A 215 20.02 1.56 -14.29
C CYS A 215 20.08 0.05 -14.55
N SER A 216 21.21 -0.46 -15.03
CA SER A 216 21.38 -1.89 -15.32
C SER A 216 21.32 -2.81 -14.09
N GLY A 217 21.53 -2.27 -12.89
CA GLY A 217 21.40 -2.96 -11.60
C GLY A 217 20.01 -2.92 -10.97
N LEU A 218 19.00 -2.45 -11.69
CA LEU A 218 17.65 -2.27 -11.16
C LEU A 218 16.96 -3.62 -10.90
N LEU A 219 16.61 -3.86 -9.63
CA LEU A 219 15.95 -5.09 -9.17
C LEU A 219 14.44 -4.91 -9.03
N HIS A 220 13.98 -3.71 -8.68
CA HIS A 220 12.57 -3.42 -8.42
C HIS A 220 12.13 -2.15 -9.11
N ILE A 221 11.02 -2.23 -9.84
CA ILE A 221 10.36 -1.06 -10.41
C ILE A 221 8.89 -1.05 -10.03
N HIS A 222 8.43 0.11 -9.56
CA HIS A 222 7.03 0.39 -9.31
C HIS A 222 6.63 1.67 -10.04
N LEU A 223 5.63 1.60 -10.91
CA LEU A 223 5.09 2.73 -11.65
C LEU A 223 3.58 2.80 -11.38
N ASP A 224 3.12 3.95 -10.93
CA ASP A 224 1.70 4.25 -10.79
C ASP A 224 1.30 5.27 -11.84
N CYS A 225 0.53 4.85 -12.84
CA CYS A 225 0.15 5.66 -14.00
C CYS A 225 -1.35 6.02 -14.02
N THR A 226 -2.01 6.09 -12.85
CA THR A 226 -3.47 6.22 -12.68
C THR A 226 -4.18 7.14 -13.69
N HIS A 227 -3.74 8.39 -13.85
CA HIS A 227 -4.42 9.38 -14.70
C HIS A 227 -3.71 9.66 -16.03
N ILE A 228 -2.70 8.87 -16.42
CA ILE A 228 -2.10 9.01 -17.74
C ILE A 228 -3.08 8.45 -18.77
N GLN A 229 -3.32 9.17 -19.88
CA GLN A 229 -4.32 8.76 -20.87
C GLN A 229 -3.76 7.84 -21.98
N ASP A 230 -2.50 8.03 -22.39
CA ASP A 230 -1.88 7.25 -23.47
C ASP A 230 -1.01 6.11 -22.93
N TRP A 231 -1.68 5.06 -22.47
CA TRP A 231 -1.01 3.87 -21.94
C TRP A 231 -0.23 3.09 -23.00
N GLY A 232 -0.66 3.13 -24.26
CA GLY A 232 0.01 2.44 -25.36
C GLY A 232 1.42 2.99 -25.58
N ALA A 233 1.57 4.32 -25.58
CA ALA A 233 2.87 4.94 -25.69
C ALA A 233 3.79 4.64 -24.50
N ILE A 234 3.28 4.67 -23.25
CA ILE A 234 4.06 4.25 -22.07
C ILE A 234 4.55 2.81 -22.19
N SER A 235 3.64 1.91 -22.57
CA SER A 235 3.92 0.50 -22.73
C SER A 235 5.03 0.26 -23.74
N SER A 236 4.93 0.92 -24.91
CA SER A 236 5.96 0.87 -25.95
C SER A 236 7.32 1.37 -25.45
N ILE A 237 7.35 2.50 -24.74
CA ILE A 237 8.60 3.04 -24.19
C ILE A 237 9.22 2.07 -23.20
N LEU A 238 8.43 1.51 -22.26
CA LEU A 238 8.93 0.56 -21.27
C LEU A 238 9.48 -0.71 -21.94
N CYS A 239 8.82 -1.24 -22.97
CA CYS A 239 9.30 -2.36 -23.78
C CYS A 239 10.63 -2.06 -24.47
N ASP A 240 10.75 -0.89 -25.11
CA ASP A 240 11.93 -0.54 -25.88
C ASP A 240 13.13 -0.14 -25.02
N THR A 241 12.89 0.18 -23.74
CA THR A 241 13.91 0.69 -22.81
C THR A 241 14.04 -0.19 -21.58
N VAL A 242 13.20 0.00 -20.56
CA VAL A 242 13.33 -0.62 -19.24
C VAL A 242 13.33 -2.15 -19.30
N TRP A 243 12.32 -2.77 -19.92
CA TRP A 243 12.20 -4.23 -20.00
C TRP A 243 13.33 -4.87 -20.81
N LYS A 244 13.89 -4.13 -21.77
CA LYS A 244 14.99 -4.59 -22.61
C LYS A 244 16.35 -4.47 -21.94
N CYS A 245 16.57 -3.42 -21.16
CA CYS A 245 17.89 -3.06 -20.63
C CYS A 245 18.10 -3.49 -19.17
N CYS A 246 17.04 -3.51 -18.35
CA CYS A 246 17.09 -3.86 -16.93
C CYS A 246 16.86 -5.37 -16.71
N VAL A 247 17.73 -6.22 -17.27
CA VAL A 247 17.56 -7.69 -17.24
C VAL A 247 17.64 -8.32 -15.85
N THR A 248 18.10 -7.57 -14.85
CA THR A 248 18.23 -7.99 -13.43
C THR A 248 16.96 -7.79 -12.61
N LEU A 249 15.89 -7.27 -13.24
CA LEU A 249 14.61 -7.04 -12.59
C LEU A 249 14.02 -8.32 -11.98
N LYS A 250 13.67 -8.22 -10.69
CA LYS A 250 13.00 -9.24 -9.90
C LYS A 250 11.54 -8.93 -9.63
N THR A 251 11.21 -7.65 -9.52
CA THR A 251 9.86 -7.19 -9.22
C THR A 251 9.45 -6.10 -10.19
N VAL A 252 8.30 -6.31 -10.82
CA VAL A 252 7.65 -5.35 -11.69
C VAL A 252 6.26 -5.09 -11.14
N GLN A 253 6.01 -3.85 -10.74
CA GLN A 253 4.68 -3.40 -10.32
C GLN A 253 4.29 -2.22 -11.20
N VAL A 254 3.28 -2.38 -12.04
CA VAL A 254 2.79 -1.28 -12.89
C VAL A 254 1.28 -1.18 -12.75
N HIS A 255 0.84 -0.10 -12.14
CA HIS A 255 -0.57 0.25 -12.10
C HIS A 255 -0.90 1.05 -13.36
N PHE A 256 -1.98 0.68 -14.05
CA PHE A 256 -2.52 1.43 -15.19
C PHE A 256 -1.63 1.44 -16.43
N MET A 257 -1.63 0.34 -17.15
CA MET A 257 -0.90 0.21 -18.40
C MET A 257 -1.69 -0.64 -19.38
N ASP A 258 -1.42 -0.49 -20.68
CA ASP A 258 -1.93 -1.38 -21.70
C ASP A 258 -1.12 -2.68 -21.64
N HIS A 259 -1.80 -3.79 -21.33
CA HIS A 259 -1.14 -5.08 -21.12
C HIS A 259 -1.19 -5.95 -22.37
N GLY A 260 -0.96 -5.33 -23.53
CA GLY A 260 -0.97 -6.01 -24.81
C GLY A 260 0.06 -7.15 -24.93
N PRO A 261 -0.05 -7.99 -25.98
CA PRO A 261 0.82 -9.17 -26.17
C PRO A 261 2.31 -8.83 -26.21
N GLU A 262 2.66 -7.67 -26.75
CA GLU A 262 4.05 -7.21 -26.86
C GLU A 262 4.66 -6.91 -25.48
N VAL A 263 3.88 -6.28 -24.60
CA VAL A 263 4.28 -6.00 -23.22
C VAL A 263 4.50 -7.29 -22.45
N TRP A 264 3.55 -8.21 -22.55
CA TRP A 264 3.65 -9.50 -21.89
C TRP A 264 4.86 -10.30 -22.40
N LYS A 265 5.12 -10.28 -23.71
CA LYS A 265 6.30 -10.88 -24.32
C LYS A 265 7.59 -10.27 -23.79
N ALA A 266 7.69 -8.95 -23.73
CA ALA A 266 8.87 -8.25 -23.21
C ALA A 266 9.15 -8.61 -21.74
N ILE A 267 8.12 -8.60 -20.90
CA ILE A 267 8.24 -8.89 -19.47
C ILE A 267 8.57 -10.37 -19.22
N SER A 268 8.00 -11.28 -20.02
CA SER A 268 8.37 -12.71 -19.97
C SER A 268 9.81 -13.03 -20.35
N ALA A 269 10.48 -12.12 -21.08
CA ALA A 269 11.88 -12.30 -21.43
C ALA A 269 12.84 -12.00 -20.26
N LEU A 270 12.34 -11.45 -19.14
CA LEU A 270 13.14 -11.14 -17.95
C LEU A 270 13.48 -12.44 -17.18
N PRO A 271 14.75 -12.85 -17.12
CA PRO A 271 15.15 -14.17 -16.61
C PRO A 271 15.06 -14.29 -15.08
N ASP A 272 15.18 -13.18 -14.37
CA ASP A 272 15.23 -13.12 -12.90
C ASP A 272 13.92 -12.65 -12.25
N LEU A 273 12.86 -12.50 -13.05
CA LEU A 273 11.58 -11.98 -12.60
C LEU A 273 10.88 -12.96 -11.65
N GLU A 274 10.67 -12.53 -10.41
CA GLU A 274 10.05 -13.28 -9.31
C GLU A 274 8.62 -12.79 -9.00
N GLU A 275 8.33 -11.51 -9.23
CA GLU A 275 7.04 -10.89 -8.92
C GLU A 275 6.58 -9.93 -10.02
N VAL A 276 5.31 -10.08 -10.39
CA VAL A 276 4.62 -9.20 -11.33
C VAL A 276 3.29 -8.78 -10.70
N ALA A 277 3.06 -7.47 -10.59
CA ALA A 277 1.77 -6.93 -10.22
C ALA A 277 1.30 -5.90 -11.25
N PHE A 278 0.12 -6.13 -11.80
CA PHE A 278 -0.54 -5.26 -12.75
C PHE A 278 -1.93 -4.90 -12.28
N THR A 279 -2.31 -3.65 -12.55
CA THR A 279 -3.70 -3.19 -12.45
C THR A 279 -4.17 -2.84 -13.86
N ALA A 280 -5.25 -3.48 -14.30
CA ALA A 280 -5.84 -3.31 -15.62
C ALA A 280 -7.06 -2.39 -15.54
N ARG A 281 -7.15 -1.42 -16.46
CA ARG A 281 -8.34 -0.56 -16.68
C ARG A 281 -9.25 -1.06 -17.81
N ARG A 282 -8.82 -2.06 -18.58
CA ARG A 282 -9.57 -2.65 -19.70
C ARG A 282 -9.40 -4.16 -19.71
N SER A 283 -10.38 -4.84 -20.30
CA SER A 283 -10.34 -6.29 -20.52
C SER A 283 -9.15 -6.70 -21.38
N ILE A 284 -8.47 -7.76 -20.96
CA ILE A 284 -7.26 -8.26 -21.63
C ILE A 284 -7.63 -9.55 -22.35
N SER A 285 -8.02 -9.44 -23.62
CA SER A 285 -8.43 -10.60 -24.44
C SER A 285 -7.36 -11.07 -25.42
N ALA A 286 -6.37 -10.21 -25.72
CA ALA A 286 -5.43 -10.41 -26.82
C ALA A 286 -4.14 -11.17 -26.46
N ILE A 287 -3.84 -11.41 -25.17
CA ILE A 287 -2.61 -12.12 -24.80
C ILE A 287 -2.73 -13.59 -25.21
N HIS A 288 -2.02 -13.95 -26.28
CA HIS A 288 -2.03 -15.30 -26.81
C HIS A 288 -1.42 -16.32 -25.84
N SER A 289 -1.93 -17.55 -25.91
CA SER A 289 -1.45 -18.68 -25.14
C SER A 289 0.02 -18.98 -25.38
N VAL A 290 0.68 -19.48 -24.34
CA VAL A 290 2.05 -19.99 -24.29
C VAL A 290 2.44 -20.75 -25.58
N PRO A 291 3.69 -20.60 -26.09
CA PRO A 291 4.17 -21.37 -27.23
C PRO A 291 3.94 -22.88 -27.04
N PRO A 292 3.69 -23.63 -28.12
CA PRO A 292 3.21 -25.02 -28.09
C PRO A 292 4.12 -26.06 -27.40
N ASP A 293 5.31 -25.67 -26.95
CA ASP A 293 6.39 -26.58 -26.53
C ASP A 293 6.55 -26.73 -25.01
N GLY A 294 5.58 -26.27 -24.19
CA GLY A 294 5.60 -26.50 -22.73
C GLY A 294 6.76 -25.84 -21.97
N MET A 295 7.51 -24.96 -22.64
CA MET A 295 8.61 -24.21 -22.03
C MET A 295 8.08 -23.16 -21.06
N PRO A 296 8.71 -22.97 -19.89
CA PRO A 296 8.32 -21.93 -18.95
C PRO A 296 8.52 -20.55 -19.56
N VAL A 297 7.44 -19.76 -19.59
CA VAL A 297 7.43 -18.35 -20.03
C VAL A 297 7.95 -17.44 -18.92
N PHE A 298 7.94 -17.92 -17.68
CA PHE A 298 8.54 -17.24 -16.53
C PHE A 298 9.24 -18.26 -15.62
N PRO A 299 10.53 -18.55 -15.80
CA PRO A 299 11.18 -19.65 -15.08
C PRO A 299 11.24 -19.44 -13.56
N LYS A 300 11.23 -18.19 -13.09
CA LYS A 300 11.40 -17.84 -11.68
C LYS A 300 10.21 -17.13 -11.02
N LEU A 301 9.12 -16.90 -11.75
CA LEU A 301 7.97 -16.15 -11.24
C LEU A 301 7.27 -16.91 -10.10
N ARG A 302 7.10 -16.23 -8.97
CA ARG A 302 6.49 -16.77 -7.74
C ARG A 302 5.16 -16.09 -7.45
N VAL A 303 5.01 -14.84 -7.88
CA VAL A 303 3.86 -14.00 -7.58
C VAL A 303 3.37 -13.34 -8.85
N LEU A 304 2.10 -13.57 -9.20
CA LEU A 304 1.39 -12.86 -10.25
C LEU A 304 0.13 -12.23 -9.65
N MET A 305 0.06 -10.90 -9.66
CA MET A 305 -1.14 -10.17 -9.27
C MET A 305 -1.70 -9.40 -10.48
N ALA A 306 -2.85 -9.79 -10.99
CA ALA A 306 -3.50 -9.16 -12.13
C ALA A 306 -4.86 -8.61 -11.73
N ARG A 307 -4.85 -7.39 -11.18
CA ARG A 307 -6.01 -6.75 -10.58
C ARG A 307 -6.83 -6.01 -11.61
N GLN A 308 -8.15 -6.04 -11.45
CA GLN A 308 -9.01 -5.02 -12.01
C GLN A 308 -8.79 -3.70 -11.25
N TYR A 309 -8.85 -2.59 -11.97
CA TYR A 309 -9.10 -1.31 -11.34
C TYR A 309 -10.59 -1.07 -11.10
N GLN A 310 -10.92 -0.61 -9.90
CA GLN A 310 -12.26 -0.17 -9.55
C GLN A 310 -12.15 1.30 -9.12
N GLU A 311 -12.47 2.22 -10.03
CA GLU A 311 -12.70 3.63 -9.69
C GLU A 311 -14.21 3.85 -9.66
N GLU A 312 -14.76 4.23 -8.51
CA GLU A 312 -16.19 4.55 -8.37
C GLU A 312 -16.55 5.93 -8.97
N PHE A 313 -15.56 6.70 -9.47
CA PHE A 313 -15.74 8.13 -9.81
C PHE A 313 -15.70 8.49 -11.31
N GLU A 314 -15.35 7.58 -12.23
CA GLU A 314 -15.40 7.86 -13.67
C GLU A 314 -16.71 7.33 -14.28
N TYR A 315 -17.75 8.17 -14.29
CA TYR A 315 -19.09 7.94 -14.85
C TYR A 315 -19.15 7.66 -16.37
N GLU A 316 -18.03 7.46 -17.06
CA GLU A 316 -18.00 7.45 -18.54
C GLU A 316 -17.20 6.31 -19.19
N LEU A 317 -16.62 5.37 -18.42
CA LEU A 317 -16.03 4.18 -19.03
C LEU A 317 -17.12 3.16 -19.37
N GLU A 318 -17.23 2.85 -20.66
CA GLU A 318 -18.11 1.84 -21.25
C GLU A 318 -18.21 0.57 -20.38
N GLU A 319 -19.41 0.00 -20.28
CA GLU A 319 -19.87 -1.10 -19.40
C GLU A 319 -19.09 -2.44 -19.49
N GLU A 320 -17.85 -2.47 -19.99
CA GLU A 320 -17.06 -3.68 -20.09
C GLU A 320 -16.46 -4.08 -18.75
N THR A 321 -16.99 -5.17 -18.20
CA THR A 321 -16.37 -5.88 -17.06
C THR A 321 -14.91 -6.25 -17.39
N ILE A 322 -13.98 -5.86 -16.51
CA ILE A 322 -12.54 -6.06 -16.75
C ILE A 322 -12.16 -7.51 -16.45
N ASP A 323 -11.77 -8.25 -17.49
CA ASP A 323 -11.27 -9.63 -17.40
C ASP A 323 -9.73 -9.66 -17.45
N THR A 324 -9.10 -10.23 -16.43
CA THR A 324 -7.64 -10.43 -16.38
C THR A 324 -7.24 -11.92 -16.47
N SER A 325 -8.19 -12.82 -16.72
CA SER A 325 -7.96 -14.26 -16.81
C SER A 325 -7.03 -14.69 -17.95
N ALA A 326 -6.86 -13.87 -18.99
CA ALA A 326 -5.91 -14.15 -20.06
C ALA A 326 -4.47 -14.28 -19.55
N PHE A 327 -4.08 -13.57 -18.49
CA PHE A 327 -2.76 -13.72 -17.87
C PHE A 327 -2.56 -15.13 -17.31
N VAL A 328 -3.59 -15.74 -16.74
CA VAL A 328 -3.51 -17.13 -16.23
C VAL A 328 -3.16 -18.08 -17.37
N ARG A 329 -3.82 -17.93 -18.54
CA ARG A 329 -3.56 -18.74 -19.73
C ARG A 329 -2.16 -18.54 -20.29
N ALA A 330 -1.70 -17.28 -20.32
CA ALA A 330 -0.42 -16.86 -20.89
C ALA A 330 0.78 -17.05 -19.95
N THR A 331 0.54 -17.43 -18.69
CA THR A 331 1.61 -17.64 -17.69
C THR A 331 1.90 -19.12 -17.51
N PHE A 332 3.17 -19.49 -17.59
CA PHE A 332 3.65 -20.76 -17.05
C PHE A 332 4.96 -20.55 -16.30
N SER A 333 4.93 -20.81 -15.00
CA SER A 333 6.10 -20.84 -14.12
C SER A 333 6.04 -22.05 -13.20
N PRO A 334 7.11 -22.84 -13.06
CA PRO A 334 7.10 -23.97 -12.14
C PRO A 334 7.18 -23.56 -10.66
N LEU A 335 7.34 -22.27 -10.35
CA LEU A 335 7.51 -21.77 -8.98
C LEU A 335 6.35 -20.88 -8.51
N LEU A 336 5.30 -20.74 -9.31
CA LEU A 336 4.18 -19.85 -8.97
C LEU A 336 3.50 -20.32 -7.69
N ALA A 337 3.50 -19.44 -6.69
CA ALA A 337 2.98 -19.70 -5.35
C ALA A 337 1.82 -18.76 -4.99
N LYS A 338 1.75 -17.59 -5.62
CA LYS A 338 0.66 -16.62 -5.44
C LYS A 338 0.10 -16.19 -6.78
N LEU A 339 -1.21 -16.26 -6.91
CA LEU A 339 -1.95 -15.83 -8.09
C LEU A 339 -3.18 -15.01 -7.68
N GLU A 340 -3.32 -13.84 -8.29
CA GLU A 340 -4.51 -12.99 -8.18
C GLU A 340 -4.99 -12.61 -9.59
N PHE A 341 -6.28 -12.80 -9.89
CA PHE A 341 -6.88 -12.45 -11.17
C PHE A 341 -8.38 -12.17 -11.05
N THR A 342 -8.95 -11.57 -12.10
CA THR A 342 -10.37 -11.22 -12.22
C THR A 342 -11.03 -12.05 -13.32
N CYS A 343 -12.24 -12.53 -13.07
CA CYS A 343 -13.05 -13.30 -14.02
C CYS A 343 -14.47 -12.74 -14.15
N THR A 344 -14.98 -12.73 -15.39
CA THR A 344 -16.30 -12.17 -15.70
C THR A 344 -17.44 -13.20 -15.65
N SER A 345 -17.14 -14.50 -15.57
CA SER A 345 -18.18 -15.55 -15.51
C SER A 345 -17.77 -16.78 -14.72
N GLY A 346 -18.75 -17.53 -14.23
CA GLY A 346 -18.53 -18.80 -13.53
C GLY A 346 -17.88 -19.88 -14.39
N GLN A 347 -18.20 -19.93 -15.69
CA GLN A 347 -17.58 -20.89 -16.62
C GLN A 347 -16.10 -20.57 -16.83
N LYS A 348 -15.75 -19.29 -17.06
CA LYS A 348 -14.34 -18.87 -17.18
C LYS A 348 -13.57 -19.18 -15.91
N LEU A 349 -14.18 -18.98 -14.74
CA LEU A 349 -13.56 -19.35 -13.47
C LEU A 349 -13.21 -20.85 -13.41
N CYS A 350 -14.15 -21.74 -13.75
CA CYS A 350 -13.87 -23.18 -13.82
C CYS A 350 -12.71 -23.50 -14.78
N ASP A 351 -12.72 -22.89 -15.97
CA ASP A 351 -11.65 -23.08 -16.95
C ASP A 351 -10.28 -22.63 -16.38
N MET A 352 -10.24 -21.48 -15.67
CA MET A 352 -9.00 -20.96 -15.08
C MET A 352 -8.53 -21.79 -13.90
N VAL A 353 -9.45 -22.25 -13.05
CA VAL A 353 -9.13 -23.17 -11.94
C VAL A 353 -8.55 -24.47 -12.46
N ALA A 354 -9.09 -25.03 -13.56
CA ALA A 354 -8.52 -26.21 -14.19
C ALA A 354 -7.06 -25.99 -14.64
N ILE A 355 -6.76 -24.83 -15.25
CA ILE A 355 -5.39 -24.45 -15.62
C ILE A 355 -4.49 -24.30 -14.38
N VAL A 356 -4.99 -23.68 -13.32
CA VAL A 356 -4.24 -23.47 -12.08
C VAL A 356 -3.87 -24.81 -11.43
N ILE A 357 -4.81 -25.75 -11.39
CA ILE A 357 -4.58 -27.09 -10.85
C ILE A 357 -3.55 -27.85 -11.70
N ASP A 358 -3.73 -27.84 -13.02
CA ASP A 358 -2.82 -28.50 -13.97
C ASP A 358 -1.38 -28.00 -13.84
N ARG A 359 -1.19 -26.68 -13.74
CA ARG A 359 0.14 -26.06 -13.76
C ARG A 359 0.79 -25.91 -12.39
N TRP A 360 0.00 -25.68 -11.33
CA TRP A 360 0.49 -25.16 -10.05
C TRP A 360 -0.06 -25.87 -8.81
N SER A 361 -0.72 -27.02 -8.94
CA SER A 361 -1.21 -27.78 -7.77
C SER A 361 -0.15 -28.06 -6.70
N ALA A 362 1.10 -28.30 -7.09
CA ALA A 362 2.21 -28.54 -6.16
C ALA A 362 2.73 -27.27 -5.46
N THR A 363 2.67 -26.11 -6.13
CA THR A 363 3.35 -24.88 -5.68
C THR A 363 2.42 -23.80 -5.19
N MET A 364 1.16 -23.78 -5.62
CA MET A 364 0.19 -22.77 -5.24
C MET A 364 -0.01 -22.73 -3.72
N ARG A 365 0.01 -21.52 -3.15
CA ARG A 365 -0.14 -21.24 -1.71
C ARG A 365 -1.20 -20.18 -1.47
N GLU A 366 -1.27 -19.15 -2.32
CA GLU A 366 -2.24 -18.06 -2.23
C GLU A 366 -2.98 -17.91 -3.56
N LEU A 367 -4.31 -18.02 -3.52
CA LEU A 367 -5.17 -17.83 -4.67
C LEU A 367 -6.24 -16.78 -4.35
N ASP A 368 -6.22 -15.66 -5.08
CA ASP A 368 -7.21 -14.60 -4.98
C ASP A 368 -7.95 -14.45 -6.31
N ILE A 369 -9.27 -14.44 -6.26
CA ILE A 369 -10.13 -14.42 -7.44
C ILE A 369 -11.15 -13.31 -7.26
N SER A 370 -11.10 -12.29 -8.11
CA SER A 370 -12.15 -11.28 -8.18
C SER A 370 -13.20 -11.67 -9.24
N THR A 371 -14.47 -11.55 -8.90
CA THR A 371 -15.61 -11.91 -9.75
C THR A 371 -16.46 -10.70 -10.06
N VAL A 372 -16.76 -10.51 -11.35
CA VAL A 372 -17.59 -9.41 -11.86
C VAL A 372 -18.75 -10.00 -12.66
N TRP A 373 -19.56 -10.85 -12.01
CA TRP A 373 -20.62 -11.57 -12.71
C TRP A 373 -21.85 -10.69 -12.82
N GLU A 374 -22.42 -10.62 -14.01
CA GLU A 374 -23.73 -10.01 -14.18
C GLU A 374 -24.79 -10.88 -13.47
N GLN A 375 -25.73 -10.23 -12.78
CA GLN A 375 -26.78 -10.91 -11.99
C GLN A 375 -27.68 -11.86 -12.82
N ASN A 376 -27.63 -11.76 -14.15
CA ASN A 376 -28.49 -12.49 -15.08
C ASN A 376 -27.86 -13.76 -15.69
N GLU A 377 -26.69 -14.21 -15.24
CA GLU A 377 -26.11 -15.47 -15.75
C GLU A 377 -27.02 -16.68 -15.46
N ILE A 378 -27.39 -17.41 -16.52
CA ILE A 378 -28.45 -18.43 -16.55
C ILE A 378 -28.09 -19.70 -15.73
N THR A 379 -26.83 -19.87 -15.34
CA THR A 379 -26.35 -21.03 -14.56
C THR A 379 -25.32 -20.61 -13.51
N PRO A 380 -25.71 -20.30 -12.26
CA PRO A 380 -24.77 -19.96 -11.20
C PRO A 380 -23.88 -21.16 -10.85
N LEU A 381 -22.56 -20.94 -10.82
CA LEU A 381 -21.61 -21.92 -10.30
C LEU A 381 -21.86 -22.13 -8.80
N SER A 382 -22.27 -23.32 -8.39
CA SER A 382 -22.42 -23.62 -6.96
C SER A 382 -21.08 -23.59 -6.24
N PHE A 383 -21.05 -23.11 -5.00
CA PHE A 383 -19.84 -23.12 -4.17
C PHE A 383 -19.23 -24.51 -4.03
N THR A 384 -20.08 -25.51 -3.84
CA THR A 384 -19.67 -26.92 -3.76
C THR A 384 -18.88 -27.34 -4.99
N ALA A 385 -19.35 -26.98 -6.20
CA ALA A 385 -18.65 -27.33 -7.43
C ALA A 385 -17.26 -26.65 -7.52
N LEU A 386 -17.15 -25.40 -7.06
CA LEU A 386 -15.87 -24.69 -7.03
C LEU A 386 -14.90 -25.31 -6.02
N VAL A 387 -15.34 -25.57 -4.78
CA VAL A 387 -14.49 -26.16 -3.73
C VAL A 387 -14.01 -27.55 -4.12
N LEU A 388 -14.85 -28.37 -4.76
CA LEU A 388 -14.45 -29.70 -5.23
C LEU A 388 -13.29 -29.64 -6.24
N GLN A 389 -13.23 -28.60 -7.07
CA GLN A 389 -12.10 -28.39 -7.98
C GLN A 389 -10.89 -27.89 -7.20
N LEU A 390 -11.06 -26.82 -6.42
CA LEU A 390 -9.96 -26.20 -5.68
C LEU A 390 -9.32 -27.14 -4.65
N HIS A 391 -10.02 -28.15 -4.14
CA HIS A 391 -9.47 -29.16 -3.22
C HIS A 391 -8.21 -29.85 -3.78
N LEU A 392 -8.04 -29.85 -5.11
CA LEU A 392 -6.83 -30.33 -5.79
C LEU A 392 -5.60 -29.43 -5.61
N LEU A 393 -5.72 -28.34 -4.85
CA LEU A 393 -4.63 -27.47 -4.42
C LEU A 393 -4.33 -27.73 -2.92
N PRO A 394 -3.64 -28.83 -2.57
CA PRO A 394 -3.55 -29.32 -1.19
C PRO A 394 -2.73 -28.42 -0.26
N HIS A 395 -2.00 -27.46 -0.81
CA HIS A 395 -1.06 -26.63 -0.09
C HIS A 395 -1.52 -25.17 0.08
N LEU A 396 -2.78 -24.87 -0.25
CA LEU A 396 -3.32 -23.52 -0.05
C LEU A 396 -3.22 -23.11 1.43
N THR A 397 -2.64 -21.94 1.64
CA THR A 397 -2.57 -21.22 2.91
C THR A 397 -3.42 -19.95 2.87
N GLY A 398 -3.71 -19.42 1.68
CA GLY A 398 -4.60 -18.28 1.48
C GLY A 398 -5.59 -18.51 0.35
N LEU A 399 -6.86 -18.24 0.60
CA LEU A 399 -7.93 -18.24 -0.40
C LEU A 399 -8.76 -16.96 -0.29
N GLY A 400 -8.85 -16.22 -1.39
CA GLY A 400 -9.70 -15.04 -1.55
C GLY A 400 -10.65 -15.20 -2.74
N ILE A 401 -11.94 -14.93 -2.52
CA ILE A 401 -12.94 -14.75 -3.57
C ILE A 401 -13.66 -13.43 -3.29
N HIS A 402 -13.55 -12.47 -4.21
CA HIS A 402 -13.93 -11.08 -4.03
C HIS A 402 -14.93 -10.64 -5.11
N GLY A 403 -15.75 -9.62 -4.84
CA GLY A 403 -16.61 -8.99 -5.85
C GLY A 403 -18.07 -9.44 -5.79
N ILE A 404 -18.74 -9.57 -6.94
CA ILE A 404 -20.14 -10.01 -6.99
C ILE A 404 -20.18 -11.49 -6.69
N TYR A 405 -20.75 -11.81 -5.53
CA TYR A 405 -20.69 -13.13 -4.96
C TYR A 405 -21.83 -13.99 -5.47
N PRO A 406 -21.54 -15.10 -6.15
CA PRO A 406 -22.57 -15.81 -6.88
C PRO A 406 -23.14 -17.01 -6.14
N PHE A 407 -22.64 -17.30 -4.95
CA PHE A 407 -23.04 -18.47 -4.18
C PHE A 407 -23.46 -18.12 -2.76
N THR A 408 -24.50 -18.77 -2.26
CA THR A 408 -24.90 -18.63 -0.86
C THR A 408 -24.15 -19.68 -0.02
N LEU A 409 -23.30 -19.24 0.91
CA LEU A 409 -22.56 -20.14 1.80
C LEU A 409 -23.41 -20.64 2.97
N HIS A 410 -23.39 -21.95 3.23
CA HIS A 410 -24.01 -22.57 4.40
C HIS A 410 -22.96 -23.13 5.37
N ASP A 411 -23.35 -23.41 6.61
CA ASP A 411 -22.41 -23.97 7.61
C ASP A 411 -21.73 -25.26 7.12
N ALA A 412 -22.45 -26.10 6.35
CA ALA A 412 -21.90 -27.33 5.76
C ALA A 412 -20.81 -27.07 4.70
N ASP A 413 -20.85 -25.90 4.04
CA ASP A 413 -19.81 -25.49 3.12
C ASP A 413 -18.52 -25.14 3.87
N VAL A 414 -18.64 -24.57 5.09
CA VAL A 414 -17.50 -24.32 5.98
C VAL A 414 -16.88 -25.62 6.48
N ASP A 415 -17.67 -26.63 6.80
CA ASP A 415 -17.15 -27.95 7.17
C ASP A 415 -16.26 -28.50 6.03
N ARG A 416 -16.73 -28.45 4.78
CA ARG A 416 -15.97 -28.89 3.60
C ARG A 416 -14.70 -28.07 3.35
N LEU A 417 -14.74 -26.76 3.59
CA LEU A 417 -13.54 -25.91 3.53
C LEU A 417 -12.47 -26.40 4.52
N THR A 418 -12.89 -26.70 5.75
CA THR A 418 -11.97 -27.17 6.80
C THR A 418 -11.40 -28.55 6.55
N GLU A 419 -12.15 -29.42 5.89
CA GLU A 419 -11.66 -30.71 5.39
C GLU A 419 -10.67 -30.54 4.23
N ALA A 420 -10.90 -29.55 3.37
CA ALA A 420 -10.10 -29.36 2.16
C ALA A 420 -8.70 -28.81 2.44
N TRP A 421 -8.58 -27.85 3.35
CA TRP A 421 -7.32 -27.13 3.57
C TRP A 421 -7.04 -26.91 5.05
N ALA A 422 -6.37 -27.86 5.69
CA ALA A 422 -6.08 -27.83 7.13
C ALA A 422 -5.09 -26.71 7.56
N SER A 423 -4.42 -26.04 6.62
CA SER A 423 -3.33 -25.08 6.91
C SER A 423 -3.67 -23.64 6.49
N LEU A 424 -4.95 -23.31 6.27
CA LEU A 424 -5.33 -21.93 5.92
C LEU A 424 -4.96 -20.95 7.03
N THR A 425 -4.30 -19.87 6.63
CA THR A 425 -3.98 -18.69 7.46
C THR A 425 -4.75 -17.45 7.01
N ARG A 426 -5.32 -17.48 5.80
CA ARG A 426 -6.16 -16.42 5.24
C ARG A 426 -7.36 -17.02 4.51
N LEU A 427 -8.57 -16.57 4.87
CA LEU A 427 -9.82 -16.94 4.20
C LEU A 427 -10.66 -15.69 3.96
N GLN A 428 -10.91 -15.35 2.71
CA GLN A 428 -11.56 -14.09 2.36
C GLN A 428 -12.67 -14.30 1.34
N PHE A 429 -13.89 -13.99 1.74
CA PHE A 429 -15.10 -13.95 0.93
C PHE A 429 -15.73 -12.57 1.13
N SER A 430 -15.36 -11.62 0.27
CA SER A 430 -15.79 -10.22 0.36
C SER A 430 -16.58 -9.79 -0.87
N ALA A 431 -17.32 -8.69 -0.73
CA ALA A 431 -18.15 -8.14 -1.80
C ALA A 431 -18.17 -6.63 -1.80
N ALA A 432 -18.43 -6.07 -2.99
CA ALA A 432 -18.57 -4.63 -3.18
C ALA A 432 -19.75 -4.06 -2.39
N ALA A 433 -19.58 -2.82 -1.93
CA ALA A 433 -20.49 -2.17 -1.00
C ALA A 433 -21.90 -1.97 -1.55
N GLU A 434 -21.99 -1.64 -2.83
CA GLU A 434 -23.23 -1.37 -3.55
C GLU A 434 -24.19 -2.56 -3.58
N ASN A 435 -23.70 -3.77 -3.33
CA ASN A 435 -24.53 -4.96 -3.34
C ASN A 435 -25.12 -5.32 -1.98
N TRP A 436 -24.83 -4.59 -0.88
CA TRP A 436 -25.16 -4.97 0.51
C TRP A 436 -26.62 -5.38 0.76
N ASP A 437 -27.59 -4.80 0.06
CA ASP A 437 -29.02 -5.05 0.29
C ASP A 437 -29.48 -6.46 -0.14
N PHE A 438 -28.73 -7.11 -1.03
CA PHE A 438 -29.04 -8.46 -1.51
C PHE A 438 -28.48 -9.56 -0.60
N TRP A 439 -27.83 -9.19 0.51
CA TRP A 439 -26.99 -10.09 1.27
C TRP A 439 -27.67 -10.58 2.54
N THR A 440 -28.10 -11.84 2.48
CA THR A 440 -28.41 -12.62 3.67
C THR A 440 -27.55 -13.87 3.65
N THR A 441 -26.43 -13.83 4.38
CA THR A 441 -25.64 -15.02 4.65
C THR A 441 -26.46 -15.97 5.54
N PRO A 442 -26.64 -17.25 5.20
CA PRO A 442 -27.24 -18.21 6.11
C PRO A 442 -26.23 -18.78 7.11
N LEU A 443 -24.95 -18.38 7.03
CA LEU A 443 -23.91 -18.79 7.97
C LEU A 443 -24.25 -18.34 9.38
N THR A 444 -24.05 -19.24 10.33
CA THR A 444 -24.32 -18.97 11.75
C THR A 444 -23.02 -18.82 12.53
N ARG A 445 -23.13 -18.47 13.82
CA ARG A 445 -22.00 -18.48 14.76
C ARG A 445 -21.29 -19.85 14.84
N ARG A 446 -21.93 -20.95 14.41
CA ARG A 446 -21.31 -22.27 14.25
C ARG A 446 -20.10 -22.22 13.32
N SER A 447 -20.18 -21.50 12.20
CA SER A 447 -19.08 -21.40 11.24
C SER A 447 -17.82 -20.83 11.87
N ILE A 448 -17.96 -19.82 12.74
CA ILE A 448 -16.83 -19.24 13.47
C ILE A 448 -16.20 -20.25 14.43
N TYR A 449 -17.02 -21.02 15.15
CA TYR A 449 -16.53 -22.12 15.98
C TYR A 449 -15.74 -23.14 15.15
N THR A 450 -16.30 -23.60 14.03
CA THR A 450 -15.66 -24.57 13.12
C THR A 450 -14.34 -24.03 12.57
N LEU A 451 -14.31 -22.78 12.10
CA LEU A 451 -13.10 -22.13 11.60
C LEU A 451 -12.05 -21.96 12.71
N ALA A 452 -12.46 -21.57 13.91
CA ALA A 452 -11.54 -21.39 15.02
C ALA A 452 -10.90 -22.70 15.47
N GLN A 453 -11.65 -23.80 15.40
CA GLN A 453 -11.17 -25.13 15.69
C GLN A 453 -10.20 -25.63 14.62
N ALA A 454 -10.52 -25.42 13.34
CA ALA A 454 -9.71 -25.91 12.23
C ALA A 454 -8.45 -25.07 12.01
N TYR A 455 -8.51 -23.75 12.20
CA TYR A 455 -7.47 -22.80 11.77
C TYR A 455 -6.94 -21.93 12.92
N PRO A 456 -6.23 -22.49 13.91
CA PRO A 456 -5.69 -21.70 15.03
C PRO A 456 -4.69 -20.61 14.60
N ASN A 457 -4.12 -20.73 13.40
CA ASN A 457 -3.17 -19.77 12.83
C ASN A 457 -3.80 -18.73 11.88
N LEU A 458 -5.13 -18.70 11.75
CA LEU A 458 -5.83 -17.73 10.92
C LEU A 458 -5.52 -16.31 11.37
N HIS A 459 -5.03 -15.47 10.45
CA HIS A 459 -4.68 -14.07 10.72
C HIS A 459 -5.56 -13.05 9.99
N SER A 460 -6.26 -13.48 8.93
CA SER A 460 -7.22 -12.66 8.22
C SER A 460 -8.46 -13.47 7.82
N LEU A 461 -9.62 -12.91 8.14
CA LEU A 461 -10.93 -13.48 7.85
C LEU A 461 -11.79 -12.42 7.17
N ALA A 462 -12.33 -12.71 5.99
CA ALA A 462 -13.45 -11.97 5.44
C ALA A 462 -14.62 -12.93 5.23
N ILE A 463 -15.68 -12.82 6.02
CA ILE A 463 -16.89 -13.64 5.89
C ILE A 463 -18.04 -12.96 6.62
N SER A 464 -19.25 -12.98 6.05
CA SER A 464 -20.44 -12.48 6.73
C SER A 464 -21.12 -13.59 7.53
N ILE A 465 -21.50 -13.32 8.78
CA ILE A 465 -22.19 -14.26 9.67
C ILE A 465 -23.52 -13.68 10.12
N ASP A 466 -24.62 -14.42 10.09
CA ASP A 466 -25.90 -13.96 10.61
C ASP A 466 -25.94 -14.15 12.14
N HIS A 467 -25.62 -13.10 12.88
CA HIS A 467 -25.59 -13.14 14.35
C HIS A 467 -26.98 -13.23 14.99
N THR A 468 -28.05 -13.01 14.23
CA THR A 468 -29.43 -13.11 14.71
C THR A 468 -29.88 -14.55 14.89
N ARG A 469 -29.24 -15.50 14.18
CA ARG A 469 -29.62 -16.91 14.23
C ARG A 469 -29.15 -17.57 15.52
N PRO A 470 -29.97 -18.44 16.14
CA PRO A 470 -29.59 -19.15 17.33
C PRO A 470 -28.42 -20.09 17.03
N TYR A 471 -27.43 -20.08 17.91
CA TYR A 471 -26.34 -21.04 17.92
C TYR A 471 -26.25 -21.65 19.31
N PHE A 472 -26.47 -22.96 19.37
CA PHE A 472 -26.24 -23.74 20.57
C PHE A 472 -24.81 -24.26 20.51
N GLU A 473 -23.94 -23.60 21.27
CA GLU A 473 -22.55 -24.04 21.38
C GLU A 473 -22.49 -25.47 21.94
N PRO A 474 -21.68 -26.38 21.37
CA PRO A 474 -21.46 -27.69 21.95
C PRO A 474 -20.96 -27.52 23.39
N LEU A 475 -21.79 -27.89 24.36
CA LEU A 475 -21.45 -27.87 25.79
C LEU A 475 -20.49 -29.03 26.10
N SER A 476 -19.25 -28.94 25.61
CA SER A 476 -18.19 -29.85 26.02
C SER A 476 -17.70 -29.42 27.40
N LEU A 477 -18.26 -30.04 28.45
CA LEU A 477 -17.85 -29.81 29.84
C LEU A 477 -16.33 -30.05 29.99
N GLY A 478 -15.56 -28.98 30.15
CA GLY A 478 -14.13 -29.01 30.48
C GLY A 478 -13.14 -28.78 29.34
N GLN A 479 -13.59 -28.55 28.09
CA GLN A 479 -12.70 -28.10 27.02
C GLN A 479 -12.70 -26.58 26.90
N GLU A 480 -11.50 -25.99 26.81
CA GLU A 480 -11.37 -24.59 26.43
C GLU A 480 -11.94 -24.38 25.02
N ALA A 481 -12.61 -23.25 24.81
CA ALA A 481 -13.12 -22.92 23.49
C ALA A 481 -11.95 -22.81 22.50
N PRO A 482 -12.12 -23.26 21.24
CA PRO A 482 -11.08 -23.06 20.24
C PRO A 482 -10.82 -21.57 20.04
N THR A 483 -9.57 -21.19 19.77
CA THR A 483 -9.21 -19.78 19.55
C THR A 483 -8.27 -19.61 18.37
N CYS A 484 -8.43 -18.51 17.63
CA CYS A 484 -7.45 -17.99 16.67
C CYS A 484 -6.82 -16.71 17.25
N PRO A 485 -5.77 -16.82 18.06
CA PRO A 485 -5.13 -15.65 18.67
C PRO A 485 -4.38 -14.78 17.66
N ARG A 486 -4.19 -15.24 16.42
CA ARG A 486 -3.54 -14.46 15.35
C ARG A 486 -4.51 -13.61 14.54
N LEU A 487 -5.81 -13.79 14.69
CA LEU A 487 -6.80 -13.02 13.96
C LEU A 487 -6.86 -11.60 14.53
N ILE A 488 -6.42 -10.63 13.73
CA ILE A 488 -6.43 -9.21 14.10
C ILE A 488 -7.62 -8.50 13.44
N LEU A 489 -8.03 -8.96 12.26
CA LEU A 489 -9.01 -8.33 11.41
C LEU A 489 -10.05 -9.34 10.94
N TRP A 490 -11.32 -8.98 11.14
CA TRP A 490 -12.47 -9.67 10.56
C TRP A 490 -13.31 -8.68 9.74
N ASP A 491 -13.31 -8.87 8.43
CA ASP A 491 -14.10 -8.13 7.46
C ASP A 491 -15.41 -8.87 7.11
N SER A 492 -16.52 -8.15 7.05
CA SER A 492 -17.85 -8.73 6.86
C SER A 492 -18.79 -7.73 6.19
N VAL A 493 -19.21 -8.03 4.98
CA VAL A 493 -20.21 -7.25 4.21
C VAL A 493 -21.47 -6.93 5.04
N ASN A 494 -22.12 -7.93 5.65
CA ASN A 494 -23.29 -7.71 6.52
C ASN A 494 -23.47 -8.87 7.52
N SER A 495 -23.10 -8.64 8.79
CA SER A 495 -23.20 -9.67 9.84
C SER A 495 -24.46 -9.59 10.71
N ARG A 496 -25.48 -8.81 10.31
CA ARG A 496 -26.80 -8.71 10.99
C ARG A 496 -26.71 -8.82 12.52
N LEU A 497 -26.11 -7.82 13.16
CA LEU A 497 -25.86 -7.83 14.59
C LEU A 497 -27.20 -7.73 15.36
N ASN A 498 -27.54 -8.74 16.17
CA ASN A 498 -28.72 -8.70 17.04
C ASN A 498 -28.45 -8.00 18.38
N ASP A 499 -27.28 -8.24 18.95
CA ASP A 499 -26.77 -7.65 20.18
C ASP A 499 -25.28 -7.39 19.99
N VAL A 500 -24.89 -6.12 19.86
CA VAL A 500 -23.50 -5.72 19.64
C VAL A 500 -22.58 -6.23 20.75
N ARG A 501 -23.02 -6.16 22.02
CA ARG A 501 -22.20 -6.57 23.16
C ARG A 501 -22.05 -8.09 23.22
N GLY A 502 -23.14 -8.83 23.00
CA GLY A 502 -23.11 -10.29 22.91
C GLY A 502 -22.28 -10.79 21.73
N THR A 503 -22.36 -10.13 20.58
CA THR A 503 -21.51 -10.44 19.42
C THR A 503 -20.04 -10.14 19.71
N LEU A 504 -19.73 -9.03 20.35
CA LEU A 504 -18.35 -8.71 20.73
C LEU A 504 -17.79 -9.73 21.73
N ALA A 505 -18.56 -10.10 22.76
CA ALA A 505 -18.15 -11.12 23.73
C ALA A 505 -17.91 -12.48 23.03
N PHE A 506 -18.77 -12.83 22.06
CA PHE A 506 -18.57 -13.99 21.21
C PHE A 506 -17.28 -13.88 20.39
N MET A 507 -17.03 -12.76 19.72
CA MET A 507 -15.83 -12.52 18.94
C MET A 507 -14.56 -12.64 19.78
N LEU A 508 -14.49 -11.96 20.92
CA LEU A 508 -13.31 -11.96 21.79
C LEU A 508 -13.02 -13.34 22.39
N ARG A 509 -14.03 -14.21 22.49
CA ARG A 509 -13.84 -15.58 22.95
C ARG A 509 -13.05 -16.42 21.95
N TYR A 510 -13.36 -16.34 20.65
CA TYR A 510 -12.66 -17.09 19.61
C TYR A 510 -11.44 -16.34 19.07
N PHE A 511 -11.46 -15.01 19.10
CA PHE A 511 -10.46 -14.11 18.51
C PHE A 511 -9.97 -13.10 19.56
N PRO A 512 -9.20 -13.52 20.57
CA PRO A 512 -8.85 -12.67 21.72
C PRO A 512 -8.01 -11.43 21.36
N ASN A 513 -7.33 -11.46 20.21
CA ASN A 513 -6.48 -10.36 19.73
C ASN A 513 -7.11 -9.59 18.57
N ILE A 514 -8.41 -9.79 18.29
CA ILE A 514 -9.08 -8.99 17.28
C ILE A 514 -9.00 -7.51 17.67
N ARG A 515 -8.69 -6.69 16.67
CA ARG A 515 -8.61 -5.22 16.79
C ARG A 515 -9.51 -4.54 15.80
N ILE A 516 -9.93 -5.24 14.74
CA ILE A 516 -10.69 -4.65 13.67
C ILE A 516 -11.84 -5.57 13.30
N PHE A 517 -13.04 -5.02 13.28
CA PHE A 517 -14.23 -5.71 12.82
C PHE A 517 -15.09 -4.79 11.97
N TYR A 518 -15.37 -5.22 10.74
CA TYR A 518 -16.21 -4.50 9.81
C TYR A 518 -17.39 -5.37 9.44
N GLY A 519 -18.35 -5.58 10.35
CA GLY A 519 -19.54 -6.40 10.10
C GLY A 519 -20.88 -5.72 10.36
N SER A 520 -20.86 -4.43 10.75
CA SER A 520 -22.07 -3.67 11.05
C SER A 520 -22.55 -2.87 9.86
N SER A 521 -23.87 -2.81 9.71
CA SER A 521 -24.58 -1.99 8.72
C SER A 521 -24.69 -0.51 9.09
N SER A 522 -24.33 -0.09 10.32
CA SER A 522 -24.45 1.32 10.75
C SER A 522 -23.15 1.89 11.30
N THR A 523 -22.86 3.16 11.00
CA THR A 523 -21.65 3.86 11.48
C THR A 523 -21.56 3.85 13.01
N LYS A 524 -22.68 4.10 13.71
CA LYS A 524 -22.74 4.12 15.18
C LYS A 524 -22.30 2.80 15.82
N GLU A 525 -22.71 1.67 15.26
CA GLU A 525 -22.32 0.36 15.76
C GLU A 525 -20.85 0.06 15.43
N ARG A 526 -20.35 0.46 14.25
CA ARG A 526 -18.93 0.33 13.90
C ARG A 526 -18.03 1.11 14.86
N ASP A 527 -18.41 2.32 15.23
CA ASP A 527 -17.67 3.14 16.18
C ASP A 527 -17.70 2.54 17.58
N LEU A 528 -18.88 2.12 18.04
CA LEU A 528 -19.01 1.44 19.33
C LEU A 528 -18.15 0.17 19.39
N ILE A 529 -18.14 -0.65 18.35
CA ILE A 529 -17.31 -1.86 18.29
C ILE A 529 -15.83 -1.50 18.29
N SER A 530 -15.43 -0.48 17.53
CA SER A 530 -14.03 -0.02 17.48
C SER A 530 -13.56 0.49 18.84
N ASP A 531 -14.38 1.27 19.54
CA ASP A 531 -14.08 1.76 20.88
C ASP A 531 -13.92 0.60 21.87
N LEU A 532 -14.83 -0.38 21.82
CA LEU A 532 -14.79 -1.54 22.70
C LEU A 532 -13.61 -2.49 22.39
N LEU A 533 -13.13 -2.52 21.14
CA LEU A 533 -11.91 -3.24 20.74
C LEU A 533 -10.62 -2.45 21.00
N GLY A 534 -10.73 -1.16 21.36
CA GLY A 534 -9.60 -0.26 21.54
C GLY A 534 -8.87 0.06 20.23
N THR A 535 -9.58 0.07 19.10
CA THR A 535 -9.03 0.34 17.78
C THR A 535 -8.76 1.83 17.61
N SER A 536 -7.49 2.22 17.45
CA SER A 536 -7.17 3.61 17.11
C SER A 536 -7.33 3.89 15.62
N THR A 537 -7.57 5.14 15.21
CA THR A 537 -7.61 5.53 13.79
C THR A 537 -6.31 5.15 13.04
N PRO A 538 -5.10 5.31 13.62
CA PRO A 538 -3.87 4.78 13.01
C PRO A 538 -3.86 3.26 12.80
N ASP A 539 -4.48 2.49 13.70
CA ASP A 539 -4.55 1.03 13.57
C ASP A 539 -5.38 0.62 12.35
N ARG A 540 -6.48 1.34 12.06
CA ARG A 540 -7.31 1.10 10.88
C ARG A 540 -6.55 1.25 9.55
N TYR A 541 -5.52 2.10 9.50
CA TYR A 541 -4.64 2.25 8.32
C TYR A 541 -3.49 1.24 8.31
N LYS A 542 -2.85 1.02 9.47
CA LYS A 542 -1.70 0.11 9.56
C LYS A 542 -2.07 -1.36 9.35
N LEU A 543 -3.30 -1.71 9.72
CA LEU A 543 -3.81 -3.07 9.67
C LEU A 543 -4.75 -3.27 8.48
N GLN A 544 -4.73 -2.35 7.51
CA GLN A 544 -5.44 -2.51 6.24
C GLN A 544 -5.03 -3.84 5.58
N PRO A 545 -6.00 -4.65 5.10
CA PRO A 545 -5.70 -5.84 4.35
C PRO A 545 -5.08 -5.53 2.99
N ALA A 546 -4.09 -6.34 2.60
CA ALA A 546 -3.38 -6.19 1.33
C ALA A 546 -4.23 -6.43 0.06
N TYR A 547 -5.46 -6.94 0.20
CA TYR A 547 -6.37 -7.27 -0.90
C TYR A 547 -7.37 -6.15 -1.22
N VAL A 548 -7.49 -5.13 -0.37
CA VAL A 548 -8.34 -3.96 -0.62
C VAL A 548 -7.43 -2.79 -0.93
N SER A 549 -7.71 -2.03 -1.99
CA SER A 549 -6.92 -0.83 -2.26
C SER A 549 -7.06 0.18 -1.10
N PRO A 550 -6.05 1.03 -0.81
CA PRO A 550 -6.18 2.08 0.22
C PRO A 550 -7.38 2.99 0.02
N TYR A 551 -7.80 3.22 -1.22
CA TYR A 551 -8.94 4.03 -1.57
C TYR A 551 -10.26 3.33 -1.24
N GLU A 552 -10.47 2.12 -1.77
CA GLU A 552 -11.61 1.24 -1.45
C GLU A 552 -11.73 1.02 0.06
N TRP A 553 -10.60 0.80 0.74
CA TRP A 553 -10.55 0.64 2.18
C TRP A 553 -10.95 1.93 2.89
N SER A 554 -10.48 3.08 2.40
CA SER A 554 -10.83 4.37 2.98
C SER A 554 -12.32 4.70 2.81
N GLU A 555 -12.89 4.36 1.67
CA GLU A 555 -14.28 4.62 1.32
C GLU A 555 -15.23 3.70 2.09
N MET A 556 -14.97 2.40 2.09
CA MET A 556 -15.80 1.41 2.78
C MET A 556 -15.81 1.60 4.31
N HIS A 557 -14.69 2.07 4.87
CA HIS A 557 -14.46 2.05 6.32
C HIS A 557 -14.37 3.45 6.97
N PHE A 558 -14.37 4.53 6.20
CA PHE A 558 -14.38 5.92 6.68
C PHE A 558 -15.39 6.81 5.91
N PRO A 559 -16.69 6.44 5.84
CA PRO A 559 -17.68 7.13 5.01
C PRO A 559 -17.93 8.58 5.40
N GLU A 560 -17.61 8.97 6.64
CA GLU A 560 -17.71 10.35 7.12
C GLU A 560 -16.82 11.33 6.33
N ARG A 561 -15.83 10.83 5.58
CA ARG A 561 -14.97 11.66 4.71
C ARG A 561 -15.61 12.08 3.40
N ASN A 562 -16.62 11.36 2.90
CA ASN A 562 -17.17 11.62 1.55
C ASN A 562 -18.39 12.54 1.53
N TRP A 563 -18.98 12.88 2.70
CA TRP A 563 -20.26 13.60 2.75
C TRP A 563 -20.18 15.06 3.19
N GLU A 564 -19.17 15.49 3.95
CA GLU A 564 -19.13 16.87 4.51
C GLU A 564 -18.54 17.94 3.56
N HIS A 565 -18.17 17.59 2.32
CA HIS A 565 -17.62 18.54 1.34
C HIS A 565 -18.46 18.72 0.07
N LYS A 566 -19.67 18.19 0.01
CA LYS A 566 -20.67 18.60 -1.00
C LYS A 566 -21.83 19.32 -0.30
N TYR A 567 -21.92 20.62 -0.57
CA TYR A 567 -22.93 21.59 -0.10
C TYR A 567 -22.69 22.25 1.26
N ASP A 568 -21.72 23.17 1.28
CA ASP A 568 -21.86 24.39 2.08
C ASP A 568 -21.67 25.63 1.19
N GLY A 569 -22.75 26.41 1.04
CA GLY A 569 -22.84 27.68 0.31
C GLY A 569 -23.54 27.54 -1.05
N THR A 570 -24.72 28.12 -1.34
CA THR A 570 -25.35 29.37 -0.86
C THR A 570 -26.84 29.34 -1.23
N PRO A 571 -27.74 30.04 -0.50
CA PRO A 571 -29.12 30.20 -0.93
C PRO A 571 -29.15 31.08 -2.19
N SER A 572 -29.75 30.59 -3.27
CA SER A 572 -30.02 31.38 -4.47
C SER A 572 -31.06 32.46 -4.14
N SER A 573 -30.58 33.65 -3.79
CA SER A 573 -31.32 34.89 -3.99
C SER A 573 -31.08 35.37 -5.42
N LEU A 574 -32.17 35.60 -6.15
CA LEU A 574 -32.38 36.22 -7.48
C LEU A 574 -33.39 35.30 -8.20
N ASP A 575 -34.70 35.36 -7.97
CA ASP A 575 -35.60 36.48 -8.30
C ASP A 575 -34.98 37.50 -9.26
N GLU A 576 -35.13 37.24 -10.56
CA GLU A 576 -35.41 38.28 -11.55
C GLU A 576 -36.08 37.65 -12.79
N ASP A 577 -37.36 38.00 -12.91
CA ASP A 577 -38.26 37.98 -14.07
C ASP A 577 -37.57 37.97 -15.44
N TRP A 578 -38.03 37.14 -16.38
CA TRP A 578 -38.42 37.56 -17.74
C TRP A 578 -39.49 36.59 -18.29
N GLU A 579 -40.50 37.21 -18.90
CA GLU A 579 -41.66 36.64 -19.59
C GLU A 579 -41.35 35.62 -20.70
#